data_AF-A0A6I2WM76-F1
#
_entry.id   AF-A0A6I2WM76-F1
#
_cell.length_a   1.000
_cell.length_b   1.000
_cell.length_c   1.000
_cell.angle_alpha   90.00
_cell.angle_beta   90.00
_cell.angle_gamma   90.00
#
_symmetry.space_group_name_H-M   'P 1'
#
loop_
_entity.id
_entity.type
_entity.pdbx_description
1 polymer ?
#
loop_
_entity_poly.entity_id
_entity_poly.type
_entity_poly.pdbx_seq_one_letter_code
_entity_poly.pdbx_strand_id
1 'polypeptide(L)' 'MARKREATLTQIAKDFGISEACLHRWLKLADVEDGVRSGITKDEAAEIRELRKRNRVLEQENEILRRAAAFFARESLPK' A
#
# COMPACT_ATOMS: atom_id res chain seq x y z
N MET A 1 26.13 24.64 21.08
CA MET A 1 25.18 25.74 20.76
C MET A 1 24.85 25.75 19.27
N ALA A 2 23.93 24.90 18.80
CA ALA A 2 23.48 24.94 17.39
C ALA A 2 22.02 24.44 17.20
N ARG A 3 21.17 24.52 18.24
CA ARG A 3 19.72 24.30 18.13
C ARG A 3 18.98 25.62 18.07
N LYS A 4 19.36 26.51 17.15
CA LYS A 4 18.71 27.82 17.06
C LYS A 4 18.75 28.38 15.66
N ARG A 5 18.08 27.71 14.74
CA ARG A 5 17.35 28.38 13.65
C ARG A 5 16.09 27.57 13.41
N GLU A 6 15.03 27.93 14.12
CA GLU A 6 13.66 27.65 13.68
C GLU A 6 13.46 28.39 12.35
N ALA A 7 14.02 27.84 11.26
CA ALA A 7 13.68 28.31 9.95
C ALA A 7 12.21 27.98 9.76
N THR A 8 11.40 29.00 9.46
CA THR A 8 9.98 28.79 9.17
C THR A 8 9.87 27.86 7.96
N LEU A 9 8.79 27.09 7.88
CA LEU A 9 8.54 26.19 6.72
C LEU A 9 8.63 26.95 5.39
N THR A 10 8.23 28.22 5.39
CA THR A 10 8.39 29.15 4.27
C THR A 10 9.85 29.42 3.90
N GLN A 11 10.73 29.63 4.89
CA GLN A 11 12.17 29.82 4.66
C GLN A 11 12.79 28.56 4.07
N ILE A 12 12.47 27.39 4.64
CA ILE A 12 12.93 26.09 4.14
C ILE A 12 12.45 25.89 2.71
N ALA A 13 11.16 26.07 2.44
CA ALA A 13 10.60 25.94 1.09
C ALA A 13 11.32 26.86 0.08
N LYS A 14 11.60 28.11 0.47
CA LYS A 14 12.33 29.08 -0.34
C LYS A 14 13.77 28.67 -0.60
N ASP A 15 14.48 28.19 0.41
CA ASP A 15 15.88 27.75 0.30
C ASP A 15 16.01 26.53 -0.63
N PHE A 16 15.01 25.64 -0.64
CA PHE A 16 14.94 24.48 -1.53
C PHE A 16 14.26 24.79 -2.88
N GLY A 17 13.78 26.01 -3.11
CA GLY A 17 13.10 26.40 -4.35
C GLY A 17 11.78 25.66 -4.61
N ILE A 18 11.14 25.12 -3.57
CA ILE A 18 9.88 24.38 -3.65
C ILE A 18 8.72 25.22 -3.11
N SER A 19 7.49 24.87 -3.47
CA SER A 19 6.33 25.47 -2.82
C SER A 19 6.16 24.97 -1.39
N GLU A 20 5.69 25.85 -0.51
CA GLU A 20 5.38 25.49 0.89
C GLU A 20 4.32 24.36 0.96
N ALA A 21 3.36 24.35 0.03
CA ALA A 21 2.38 23.29 -0.09
C ALA A 21 3.00 21.91 -0.40
N CYS A 22 4.07 21.87 -1.20
CA CYS A 22 4.82 20.64 -1.48
C CYS A 22 5.50 20.13 -0.21
N LEU A 23 6.18 21.02 0.52
CA LEU A 23 6.83 20.70 1.79
C LEU A 23 5.84 20.19 2.84
N HIS A 24 4.69 20.86 2.99
CA HIS A 24 3.62 20.39 3.88
C HIS A 24 3.10 19.01 3.50
N ARG A 25 2.97 18.72 2.20
CA ARG A 25 2.55 17.39 1.75
C ARG A 25 3.59 16.32 2.09
N TRP A 26 4.87 16.61 1.92
CA TRP A 26 5.93 15.68 2.27
C TRP A 26 6.01 15.42 3.78
N LEU A 27 5.86 16.46 4.59
CA LEU A 27 5.80 16.30 6.05
C LEU A 27 4.60 15.44 6.47
N LYS A 28 3.41 15.68 5.89
CA LYS A 28 2.24 14.82 6.17
C LYS A 28 2.46 13.37 5.78
N LEU A 29 3.17 13.12 4.68
CA LEU A 29 3.50 11.75 4.25
C LEU A 29 4.52 11.15 5.22
N ALA A 30 5.56 11.90 5.62
CA ALA A 30 6.54 11.45 6.61
C ALA A 30 5.87 11.13 7.96
N ASP A 31 4.95 11.98 8.45
CA ASP A 31 4.17 11.70 9.67
C ASP A 31 3.39 10.39 9.58
N VAL A 32 2.89 10.02 8.40
CA VAL A 32 2.20 8.75 8.17
C VAL A 32 3.19 7.58 8.20
N GLU A 33 4.34 7.71 7.53
CA GLU A 33 5.38 6.68 7.54
C GLU A 33 5.97 6.48 8.95
N ASP A 34 6.11 7.55 9.73
CA ASP A 34 6.63 7.53 11.11
C ASP A 34 5.56 7.12 12.14
N GLY A 35 4.32 6.88 11.71
CA GLY A 35 3.20 6.49 12.58
C GLY A 35 2.68 7.61 13.50
N VAL A 36 3.15 8.85 13.30
CA VAL A 36 2.67 10.05 14.02
C VAL A 36 1.24 10.40 13.59
N ARG A 37 0.90 10.11 12.34
CA ARG A 37 -0.42 10.35 11.76
C ARG A 37 -1.00 9.06 11.20
N SER A 38 -2.31 8.88 11.34
CA SER A 38 -3.00 7.79 10.67
C SER A 38 -2.95 7.96 9.14
N GLY A 39 -2.68 6.85 8.46
CA GLY A 39 -2.61 6.75 7.01
C GLY A 39 -2.14 5.36 6.60
N ILE A 40 -2.05 5.13 5.30
CA ILE A 40 -1.48 3.89 4.75
C ILE A 40 -0.04 4.20 4.38
N THR A 41 0.90 3.48 4.97
CA THR A 41 2.33 3.61 4.63
C THR A 41 2.61 3.01 3.25
N LYS A 42 3.76 3.34 2.68
CA LYS A 42 4.19 2.75 1.40
C LYS A 42 4.30 1.23 1.47
N ASP A 43 4.77 0.71 2.60
CA ASP A 43 4.96 -0.72 2.81
C ASP A 43 3.61 -1.45 2.93
N GLU A 44 2.68 -0.90 3.71
CA GLU A 44 1.31 -1.42 3.78
C GLU A 44 0.62 -1.39 2.40
N ALA A 45 0.79 -0.30 1.64
CA ALA A 45 0.24 -0.21 0.30
C ALA A 45 0.86 -1.26 -0.65
N ALA A 46 2.14 -1.57 -0.50
CA ALA A 46 2.82 -2.61 -1.28
C ALA A 46 2.31 -4.00 -0.90
N GLU A 47 2.18 -4.28 0.39
CA GLU A 47 1.63 -5.53 0.90
C GLU A 47 0.19 -5.76 0.41
N ILE A 48 -0.67 -4.74 0.49
CA ILE A 48 -2.05 -4.82 -0.02
C ILE A 48 -2.08 -5.19 -1.51
N ARG A 49 -1.17 -4.63 -2.33
CA ARG A 49 -1.10 -4.97 -3.76
C ARG A 49 -0.70 -6.43 -3.96
N GLU A 50 0.32 -6.90 -3.24
CA GLU A 50 0.78 -8.28 -3.35
C GLU A 50 -0.26 -9.28 -2.83
N LEU A 51 -0.93 -8.97 -1.72
CA LEU A 51 -2.02 -9.79 -1.19
C LEU A 51 -3.19 -9.89 -2.17
N ARG A 52 -3.60 -8.76 -2.78
CA ARG A 52 -4.65 -8.76 -3.82
C ARG A 52 -4.27 -9.60 -5.03
N LYS A 53 -3.00 -9.54 -5.46
CA LYS A 53 -2.48 -10.34 -6.55
C LYS A 53 -2.53 -11.84 -6.22
N ARG A 54 -2.03 -12.24 -5.04
CA ARG A 54 -2.07 -13.64 -4.59
C ARG A 54 -3.49 -14.16 -4.45
N ASN A 55 -4.38 -13.35 -3.87
CA ASN A 55 -5.79 -13.72 -3.68
C ASN A 55 -6.47 -14.02 -5.03
N ARG A 56 -6.26 -13.17 -6.04
CA ARG A 56 -6.77 -13.40 -7.40
C ARG A 56 -6.27 -14.72 -8.01
N VAL A 57 -4.99 -15.05 -7.82
CA VAL A 57 -4.44 -16.32 -8.32
C VAL A 57 -5.09 -17.50 -7.61
N LEU A 58 -5.20 -17.44 -6.28
CA LEU A 58 -5.83 -18.49 -5.48
C LEU A 58 -7.30 -18.69 -5.84
N GLU A 59 -8.04 -17.62 -6.12
CA GLU A 59 -9.43 -17.71 -6.58
C GLU A 59 -9.53 -18.45 -7.92
N GLN A 60 -8.63 -18.16 -8.86
CA GLN A 60 -8.58 -18.84 -10.16
C GLN A 60 -8.24 -20.32 -10.02
N GLU A 61 -7.24 -20.65 -9.21
CA GLU A 61 -6.86 -22.04 -8.93
C GLU A 61 -8.01 -22.81 -8.27
N ASN A 62 -8.66 -22.22 -7.28
CA ASN A 62 -9.82 -22.82 -6.63
C ASN A 62 -10.96 -23.07 -7.63
N GLU A 63 -11.20 -22.16 -8.56
CA GLU A 63 -12.23 -22.37 -9.57
C GLU A 63 -11.90 -23.53 -10.52
N ILE A 64 -10.64 -23.64 -10.95
CA ILE A 64 -10.18 -24.78 -11.76
C ILE A 64 -10.38 -26.09 -10.99
N LEU A 65 -9.95 -26.13 -9.73
CA LEU A 65 -10.08 -27.31 -8.88
C LEU A 65 -11.55 -27.70 -8.65
N ARG A 66 -12.43 -26.72 -8.42
CA ARG A 66 -13.88 -26.96 -8.30
C ARG A 66 -14.47 -27.54 -9.57
N ARG A 67 -14.08 -27.02 -10.75
CA ARG A 67 -14.55 -27.54 -12.05
C ARG A 67 -14.05 -28.97 -12.28
N ALA A 68 -12.79 -29.26 -11.95
CA ALA A 68 -12.23 -30.60 -12.04
C ALA A 68 -12.95 -31.58 -11.10
N ALA A 69 -13.16 -31.19 -9.83
CA ALA A 69 -13.89 -32.01 -8.87
C ALA A 69 -15.33 -32.30 -9.33
N ALA A 70 -16.03 -31.30 -9.89
CA ALA A 70 -17.37 -31.48 -10.43
C ALA A 70 -17.39 -32.41 -11.65
N PHE A 71 -16.37 -32.33 -12.52
CA PHE A 71 -16.22 -33.23 -13.66
C PHE A 71 -16.04 -34.68 -13.20
N PHE A 72 -15.10 -34.96 -12.29
CA PHE A 72 -14.86 -36.31 -11.78
C PHE A 72 -16.04 -36.86 -10.98
N ALA A 73 -16.71 -36.04 -10.17
CA ALA A 73 -17.90 -36.45 -9.44
C ALA A 73 -19.00 -36.96 -10.40
N ARG A 74 -19.17 -36.32 -11.56
CA ARG A 74 -20.12 -36.75 -12.60
C ARG A 74 -19.73 -38.07 -13.25
N GLU A 75 -18.44 -38.32 -13.46
CA GLU A 75 -17.94 -39.58 -14.02
C GLU A 75 -18.03 -40.75 -13.01
N SER A 76 -17.93 -40.46 -11.71
CA SER A 76 -17.96 -41.46 -10.64
C SER A 76 -19.37 -41.97 -10.26
N LEU A 77 -20.44 -41.38 -10.80
CA LEU A 77 -21.81 -41.83 -10.55
C LEU A 77 -22.08 -43.15 -11.31
N PRO A 78 -22.40 -44.27 -10.64
CA PRO A 78 -22.74 -45.52 -11.30
C PRO A 78 -24.12 -45.42 -11.98
N LYS A 79 -24.29 -46.13 -13.09
CA LYS A 79 -25.56 -46.27 -13.84
C LYS A 79 -26.64 -46.96 -13.01
#